data_AF-A0A0J6UR53-F1
#
_entry.id   AF-A0A0J6UR53-F1
#
_cell.length_a   1.000
_cell.length_b   1.000
_cell.length_c   1.000
_cell.angle_alpha   90.00
_cell.angle_beta   90.00
_cell.angle_gamma   90.00
#
_symmetry.space_group_name_H-M   'P 1'
#
loop_
_entity.id
_entity.type
_entity.pdbx_description
1 polymer ?
#
loop_
_entity_poly.entity_id
_entity_poly.type
_entity_poly.pdbx_seq_one_letter_code
_entity_poly.pdbx_strand_id
1 'polypeptide(L)' 'MLVTRTSMLSGVTRTLDLPITDEQVAAFERGALIQHAFPDLPADKREFILTGITAEEWGASFSDLPEETAK' A
#
# COMPACT_ATOMS: atom_id res chain seq x y z
N MET A 1 -11.46 -8.90 -1.83
CA MET A 1 -11.47 -8.42 -3.23
C MET A 1 -10.04 -8.44 -3.75
N LEU A 2 -9.83 -8.98 -4.95
CA LEU A 2 -8.50 -9.04 -5.57
C LEU A 2 -8.12 -7.68 -6.17
N VAL A 3 -7.04 -7.09 -5.65
CA VAL A 3 -6.48 -5.81 -6.13
C VAL A 3 -5.13 -6.08 -6.78
N THR A 4 -5.03 -5.78 -8.07
CA THR A 4 -3.78 -5.86 -8.83
C THR A 4 -3.15 -4.49 -8.97
N ARG A 5 -1.86 -4.39 -8.64
CA ARG A 5 -1.07 -3.16 -8.79
C ARG A 5 0.35 -3.50 -9.26
N THR A 6 0.91 -2.61 -10.05
CA THR A 6 2.33 -2.61 -10.40
C THR A 6 3.04 -1.67 -9.45
N SER A 7 4.03 -2.18 -8.72
CA SER A 7 4.84 -1.34 -7.85
C SER A 7 5.55 -0.27 -8.67
N MET A 8 5.39 0.99 -8.26
CA MET A 8 6.12 2.10 -8.87
C MET A 8 7.62 2.10 -8.53
N LEU A 9 8.03 1.34 -7.51
CA LEU A 9 9.43 1.24 -7.08
C LEU A 9 10.18 0.15 -7.85
N SER A 10 9.69 -1.09 -7.82
CA SER A 10 10.34 -2.23 -8.51
C SER A 10 9.81 -2.55 -9.91
N GLY A 11 8.66 -2.00 -10.29
CA GLY A 11 7.96 -2.37 -11.54
C GLY A 11 7.28 -3.75 -11.48
N VAL A 12 7.30 -4.44 -10.34
CA VAL A 12 6.71 -5.77 -10.20
C VAL A 12 5.20 -5.68 -10.00
N THR A 13 4.45 -6.43 -10.81
CA THR A 13 2.99 -6.55 -10.68
C THR A 13 2.62 -7.65 -9.69
N ARG A 14 1.77 -7.31 -8.72
CA ARG A 14 1.25 -8.24 -7.71
C ARG A 14 -0.25 -8.08 -7.56
N THR A 15 -0.88 -9.14 -7.07
CA THR A 15 -2.31 -9.15 -6.72
C THR A 15 -2.44 -9.54 -5.26
N LEU A 16 -3.12 -8.70 -4.47
CA LEU A 16 -3.45 -8.99 -3.07
C LEU A 16 -4.96 -9.17 -2.91
N ASP A 17 -5.37 -10.12 -2.08
CA ASP A 17 -6.76 -10.20 -1.62
C ASP A 17 -6.94 -9.31 -0.38
N LEU A 18 -7.75 -8.26 -0.52
CA LEU A 18 -7.98 -7.26 0.52
C LEU A 18 -9.42 -7.32 1.02
N PRO A 19 -9.67 -7.21 2.34
CA PRO A 19 -11.02 -7.20 2.91
C PRO A 19 -11.69 -5.83 2.74
N ILE A 20 -11.97 -5.46 1.48
CA ILE A 20 -12.58 -4.19 1.10
C ILE A 20 -13.82 -4.43 0.22
N THR A 21 -14.69 -3.43 0.18
CA THR A 21 -15.99 -3.42 -0.53
C THR A 21 -15.97 -2.52 -1.75
N ASP A 22 -16.91 -2.74 -2.67
CA ASP A 22 -17.05 -1.93 -3.88
C ASP A 22 -17.39 -0.46 -3.54
N GLU A 23 -18.16 -0.22 -2.47
CA GLU A 23 -18.49 1.13 -2.01
C GLU A 23 -17.25 1.91 -1.55
N GLN A 24 -16.32 1.24 -0.88
CA GLN A 24 -15.05 1.82 -0.45
C GLN A 24 -14.16 2.17 -1.65
N VAL A 25 -14.09 1.29 -2.64
CA VAL A 25 -13.39 1.54 -3.90
C VAL A 25 -14.00 2.75 -4.60
N ALA A 26 -15.32 2.77 -4.76
CA ALA A 26 -16.01 3.87 -5.41
C ALA A 26 -15.84 5.19 -4.64
N ALA A 27 -15.75 5.17 -3.31
CA ALA A 27 -15.45 6.36 -2.51
C ALA A 27 -14.04 6.89 -2.81
N PHE A 28 -13.04 6.01 -2.90
CA PHE A 28 -11.68 6.38 -3.29
C PHE A 28 -11.63 6.95 -4.70
N GLU A 29 -12.30 6.31 -5.67
CA GLU A 29 -12.39 6.78 -7.06
C GLU A 29 -13.09 8.14 -7.20
N ARG A 30 -14.01 8.46 -6.28
CA ARG A 30 -14.64 9.79 -6.17
C ARG A 30 -13.75 10.85 -5.50
N GLY A 31 -12.53 10.49 -5.09
CA GLY A 31 -11.55 11.41 -4.52
C GLY A 31 -11.51 11.46 -3.00
N ALA A 32 -12.11 10.49 -2.30
CA ALA A 32 -11.91 10.39 -0.85
C ALA A 32 -10.43 10.10 -0.53
N LEU A 33 -9.93 10.65 0.58
CA LEU A 33 -8.59 10.30 1.07
C LEU A 33 -8.55 8.80 1.40
N ILE A 34 -7.41 8.15 1.18
CA ILE A 34 -7.32 6.70 1.29
C ILE A 34 -7.62 6.17 2.71
N GLN A 35 -7.28 6.94 3.74
CA GLN A 35 -7.63 6.62 5.14
C GLN A 35 -9.13 6.72 5.43
N HIS A 36 -9.88 7.49 4.63
CA HIS A 36 -11.33 7.59 4.74
C HIS A 36 -12.04 6.54 3.89
N ALA A 37 -11.48 6.20 2.72
CA ALA A 37 -12.00 5.13 1.88
C ALA A 37 -11.77 3.74 2.48
N PHE A 38 -10.61 3.50 3.08
CA PHE A 38 -10.24 2.21 3.66
C PHE A 38 -9.76 2.35 5.12
N PRO A 39 -10.64 2.75 6.05
CA PRO A 39 -10.26 3.07 7.43
C PRO A 39 -9.75 1.84 8.20
N ASP A 40 -10.27 0.66 7.89
CA ASP A 40 -9.93 -0.59 8.58
C ASP A 40 -8.67 -1.27 8.00
N LEU A 41 -8.15 -0.76 6.87
CA LEU A 41 -6.93 -1.30 6.30
C LEU A 41 -5.69 -0.75 7.03
N PRO A 42 -4.72 -1.62 7.37
CA PRO A 42 -3.45 -1.19 7.89
C PRO A 42 -2.68 -0.35 6.85
N ALA A 43 -1.72 0.44 7.33
CA ALA A 43 -1.02 1.43 6.51
C ALA A 43 -0.33 0.82 5.28
N ASP A 44 0.27 -0.36 5.43
CA ASP A 44 0.95 -1.08 4.35
C ASP A 44 -0.01 -1.52 3.22
N LYS A 45 -1.24 -1.88 3.55
CA LYS A 45 -2.26 -2.26 2.56
C LYS A 45 -2.83 -1.04 1.84
N ARG A 46 -2.98 0.09 2.54
CA ARG A 46 -3.31 1.37 1.90
C ARG A 46 -2.21 1.83 0.97
N GLU A 47 -0.95 1.69 1.37
CA GLU A 47 0.21 1.97 0.52
C GLU A 47 0.19 1.11 -0.75
N PHE A 48 -0.04 -0.20 -0.62
CA PHE A 48 -0.17 -1.07 -1.79
C PHE A 48 -1.25 -0.60 -2.77
N ILE A 49 -2.41 -0.15 -2.30
CA ILE A 49 -3.48 0.38 -3.16
C ILE A 49 -3.04 1.64 -3.92
N LEU A 50 -2.23 2.51 -3.29
CA LEU A 50 -1.73 3.76 -3.88
C LEU A 50 -0.62 3.54 -4.88
N THR A 51 0.40 2.78 -4.49
CA THR A 51 1.71 2.77 -5.17
C THR A 51 2.10 1.40 -5.71
N GLY A 52 1.38 0.34 -5.31
CA GLY A 52 1.72 -1.04 -5.61
C GLY A 52 2.90 -1.60 -4.80
N ILE A 53 3.47 -0.80 -3.89
CA ILE A 53 4.60 -1.22 -3.06
C ILE A 53 4.08 -2.06 -1.89
N THR A 54 4.72 -3.20 -1.63
CA THR A 54 4.41 -4.06 -0.48
C THR A 54 5.28 -3.70 0.73
N ALA A 55 4.86 -4.11 1.94
CA ALA A 55 5.66 -3.93 3.15
C ALA A 55 7.07 -4.56 3.02
N GLU A 56 7.16 -5.73 2.39
CA GLU A 56 8.42 -6.43 2.12
C GLU A 56 9.32 -5.62 1.20
N GLU A 57 8.75 -5.01 0.16
CA GLU A 57 9.50 -4.20 -0.81
C GLU A 57 9.99 -2.88 -0.18
N TRP A 58 9.17 -2.27 0.68
CA TRP A 58 9.58 -1.15 1.52
C TRP A 58 10.76 -1.53 2.44
N GLY A 59 10.63 -2.65 3.16
CA GLY A 59 11.68 -3.14 4.05
C GLY A 59 12.99 -3.44 3.32
N ALA A 60 12.93 -4.06 2.15
CA ALA A 60 14.12 -4.37 1.34
C ALA A 60 14.81 -3.10 0.82
N SER A 61 14.03 -2.08 0.44
CA SER A 61 14.58 -0.85 -0.17
C SER A 61 15.22 0.10 0.85
N PHE A 62 14.83 0.01 2.13
CA PHE A 62 15.29 0.90 3.19
C PHE A 62 15.99 0.18 4.36
N SER A 63 16.25 -1.12 4.25
CA SER A 63 17.02 -1.88 5.26
C SER A 63 18.50 -1.49 5.33
N ASP A 64 19.04 -0.81 4.32
CA ASP A 64 20.47 -0.44 4.26
C ASP A 64 20.77 0.92 4.91
N LEU A 65 19.81 1.55 5.61
CA LEU A 65 20.12 2.76 6.38
C LEU A 65 20.93 2.34 7.62
N PRO A 66 22.20 2.80 7.76
CA PRO A 66 22.97 2.52 8.95
C PRO A 66 22.18 3.04 10.16
N GLU A 67 22.07 2.20 11.20
CA GLU A 67 21.55 2.60 12.50
C GLU A 67 22.39 3.78 12.98
N GLU A 68 21.86 5.00 12.83
CA GLU A 68 22.42 6.16 13.49
C GLU A 68 22.22 5.92 14.98
N THR A 69 23.27 5.38 15.61
CA THR A 69 23.36 5.27 17.07
C THR A 69 23.34 6.68 17.62
N ALA A 70 22.13 7.17 17.88
CA ALA A 70 21.89 8.44 18.55
C ALA A 70 22.55 8.36 19.94
N LYS A 71 23.68 9.06 20.06
CA LYS A 71 24.43 9.25 21.31
C LYS A 71 23.82 10.38 22.13
#